data_AF-A0A6I9XUF6-F1
#
_entry.id   AF-A0A6I9XUF6-F1
#
_cell.length_a   1.000
_cell.length_b   1.000
_cell.length_c   1.000
_cell.angle_alpha   90.00
_cell.angle_beta   90.00
_cell.angle_gamma   90.00
#
_symmetry.space_group_name_H-M   'P 1'
#
loop_
_entity.id
_entity.type
_entity.pdbx_description
1 polymer ?
#
loop_
_entity_poly.entity_id
_entity_poly.type
_entity_poly.pdbx_seq_one_letter_code
_entity_poly.pdbx_strand_id
1 'polypeptide(L)'
;YSISAAAIAIFSMGFSIIGTIFVLLSFRKKMDYLLRPAAMFYTFAGLCIIISVEVMRQSVKKMVASDDTDWIDYYYSWSFACACASFVLLFLCGVALLLISLPRMPQNPWETCMDAEPEH
;
A
#
# COMPACT_ATOMS: atom_id res chain seq x y z
N TYR A 1 -23.56 -3.14 -5.80
CA TYR A 1 -22.38 -3.80 -5.20
C TYR A 1 -21.05 -3.26 -5.75
N SER A 2 -20.99 -2.81 -7.02
CA SER A 2 -19.80 -2.21 -7.65
C SER A 2 -19.43 -0.79 -7.16
N ILE A 3 -20.39 0.02 -6.72
CA ILE A 3 -20.15 1.41 -6.26
C ILE A 3 -19.23 1.46 -5.03
N SER A 4 -19.43 0.56 -4.06
CA SER A 4 -18.61 0.50 -2.84
C SER A 4 -17.16 0.10 -3.14
N ALA A 5 -16.94 -0.89 -4.01
CA ALA A 5 -15.59 -1.30 -4.43
C ALA A 5 -14.85 -0.18 -5.17
N ALA A 6 -15.56 0.53 -6.06
CA ALA A 6 -15.03 1.69 -6.79
C ALA A 6 -14.67 2.84 -5.85
N ALA A 7 -15.51 3.13 -4.85
CA ALA A 7 -15.22 4.16 -3.86
C ALA A 7 -13.95 3.85 -3.06
N ILE A 8 -13.77 2.61 -2.61
CA ILE A 8 -12.56 2.17 -1.87
C ILE A 8 -11.31 2.26 -2.76
N ALA A 9 -11.43 1.92 -4.05
CA ALA A 9 -10.34 2.04 -5.00
C ALA A 9 -9.90 3.49 -5.22
N ILE A 10 -10.83 4.45 -5.26
CA ILE A 10 -10.52 5.88 -5.36
C ILE A 10 -9.77 6.37 -4.11
N PHE A 11 -10.22 5.98 -2.91
CA PHE A 11 -9.50 6.28 -1.67
C PHE A 11 -8.08 5.72 -1.68
N SER A 12 -7.92 4.47 -2.11
CA SER A 12 -6.61 3.85 -2.27
C SER A 12 -5.70 4.62 -3.23
N MET A 13 -6.24 5.08 -4.36
CA MET A 13 -5.49 5.87 -5.34
C MET A 13 -5.04 7.21 -4.74
N GLY A 14 -5.93 7.87 -4.00
CA GLY A 14 -5.61 9.10 -3.26
C GLY A 14 -4.47 8.92 -2.26
N PHE A 15 -4.51 7.85 -1.45
CA PHE A 15 -3.43 7.54 -0.51
C PHE A 15 -2.10 7.23 -1.20
N SER A 16 -2.13 6.52 -2.34
CA SER A 16 -0.93 6.26 -3.12
C SER A 16 -0.32 7.55 -3.69
N ILE A 17 -1.14 8.48 -4.18
CA ILE A 17 -0.67 9.78 -4.70
C ILE A 17 -0.02 10.59 -3.57
N ILE A 18 -0.70 10.71 -2.43
CA ILE A 18 -0.21 11.43 -1.25
C ILE A 18 1.10 10.80 -0.75
N GLY A 19 1.17 9.47 -0.65
CA GLY A 19 2.40 8.75 -0.26
C GLY A 19 3.56 9.04 -1.21
N THR A 20 3.30 9.06 -2.52
CA THR A 20 4.33 9.37 -3.53
C THR A 20 4.84 10.81 -3.42
N ILE A 21 3.95 11.77 -3.17
CA ILE A 21 4.32 13.18 -2.94
C ILE A 21 5.22 13.30 -1.70
N PHE A 22 4.88 12.63 -0.60
CA PHE A 22 5.72 12.66 0.62
C PHE A 22 7.11 12.04 0.39
N VAL A 23 7.19 10.93 -0.35
CA VAL A 23 8.49 10.33 -0.71
C VAL A 23 9.33 11.28 -1.55
N LEU A 24 8.74 11.89 -2.59
CA LEU A 24 9.45 12.84 -3.47
C LEU A 24 9.94 14.08 -2.72
N LEU A 25 9.11 14.63 -1.83
CA LEU A 25 9.48 15.77 -0.99
C LEU A 25 10.59 15.43 0.00
N SER A 26 10.58 14.22 0.57
CA SER A 26 11.63 13.74 1.46
C SER A 26 12.99 13.73 0.74
N PHE A 27 13.06 13.17 -0.47
CA PHE A 27 14.30 13.16 -1.26
C PHE A 27 14.79 14.56 -1.65
N ARG A 28 13.89 15.52 -1.84
CA ARG A 28 14.27 16.91 -2.17
C ARG A 28 14.84 17.67 -0.98
N LYS A 29 14.34 17.44 0.23
CA LYS A 29 14.75 18.18 1.43
C LYS A 29 15.59 17.37 2.43
N LYS A 30 15.98 16.12 2.12
CA LYS A 30 16.64 15.18 3.06
C LYS A 30 15.92 15.13 4.42
N MET A 31 14.58 15.11 4.38
CA MET A 31 13.76 15.09 5.58
C MET A 31 13.32 13.67 5.86
N ASP A 32 14.23 12.86 6.40
CA ASP A 32 13.97 11.43 6.67
C ASP A 32 12.79 11.19 7.62
N TYR A 33 12.41 12.20 8.43
CA TYR A 33 11.20 12.16 9.26
C TYR A 33 9.89 12.08 8.45
N LEU A 34 9.84 12.68 7.25
CA LEU A 34 8.66 12.63 6.36
C LEU A 34 8.47 11.26 5.69
N LEU A 35 9.49 10.40 5.72
CA LEU A 35 9.41 9.06 5.15
C LEU A 35 8.49 8.13 5.97
N ARG A 36 8.39 8.35 7.29
CA ARG A 36 7.51 7.58 8.19
C ARG A 36 6.01 7.73 7.85
N PRO A 37 5.43 8.95 7.76
CA PRO A 37 4.03 9.09 7.37
C PRO A 37 3.80 8.62 5.93
N ALA A 38 4.78 8.77 5.02
CA ALA A 38 4.68 8.24 3.67
C ALA A 38 4.51 6.71 3.64
N ALA A 39 5.31 5.99 4.44
CA ALA A 39 5.22 4.54 4.58
C ALA A 39 3.85 4.09 5.14
N MET A 40 3.31 4.82 6.11
CA MET A 40 1.96 4.57 6.63
C MET A 40 0.91 4.72 5.52
N PHE A 41 0.96 5.79 4.72
CA PHE A 41 0.01 5.96 3.61
C PHE A 41 0.11 4.86 2.54
N TYR A 42 1.32 4.38 2.23
CA TYR A 42 1.50 3.25 1.31
C TYR A 42 0.92 1.94 1.83
N THR A 43 1.12 1.63 3.12
CA THR A 43 0.54 0.42 3.73
C THR A 43 -0.99 0.48 3.79
N PHE A 44 -1.57 1.63 4.15
CA PHE A 44 -3.01 1.85 4.10
C PHE A 44 -3.58 1.74 2.68
N ALA A 45 -2.90 2.31 1.68
CA ALA A 45 -3.29 2.16 0.27
C ALA A 45 -3.33 0.67 -0.12
N GLY A 46 -2.29 -0.10 0.22
CA GLY A 46 -2.28 -1.56 0.00
C GLY A 46 -3.49 -2.26 0.63
N LEU A 47 -3.77 -2.00 1.91
CA LEU A 47 -4.93 -2.58 2.59
C LEU A 47 -6.26 -2.22 1.91
N CYS A 48 -6.43 -0.99 1.42
CA CYS A 48 -7.62 -0.59 0.68
C CYS A 48 -7.78 -1.37 -0.64
N ILE A 49 -6.69 -1.63 -1.38
CA ILE A 49 -6.74 -2.45 -2.61
C ILE A 49 -7.21 -3.86 -2.29
N ILE A 50 -6.67 -4.53 -1.27
CA ILE A 50 -7.04 -5.92 -0.99
C ILE A 50 -8.50 -6.04 -0.53
N ILE A 51 -9.00 -5.07 0.24
CA ILE A 51 -10.42 -5.02 0.62
C ILE A 51 -11.30 -4.83 -0.62
N SER A 52 -10.93 -3.92 -1.53
CA SER A 52 -11.68 -3.72 -2.78
C SER A 52 -11.71 -4.99 -3.65
N VAL A 53 -10.57 -5.69 -3.73
CA VAL A 53 -10.44 -6.96 -4.45
C VAL A 53 -11.29 -8.07 -3.81
N GLU A 54 -11.35 -8.16 -2.49
CA GLU A 54 -12.17 -9.15 -1.79
C GLU A 54 -13.68 -8.87 -1.96
N VAL A 55 -14.09 -7.60 -1.91
CA VAL A 55 -15.47 -7.19 -2.22
C VAL A 55 -15.82 -7.57 -3.67
N MET A 56 -14.90 -7.36 -4.61
CA MET A 56 -15.08 -7.76 -6.00
C MET A 56 -15.18 -9.29 -6.13
N ARG A 57 -14.29 -10.05 -5.50
CA ARG A 57 -14.33 -11.53 -5.45
C ARG A 57 -15.65 -12.05 -4.93
N GLN A 58 -16.19 -11.47 -3.86
CA GLN A 58 -17.49 -11.88 -3.31
C GLN A 58 -18.65 -11.56 -4.24
N SER A 59 -18.62 -10.41 -4.94
CA SER A 59 -19.65 -10.09 -5.94
C SER A 59 -19.63 -11.05 -7.13
N VAL A 60 -18.44 -11.44 -7.60
CA VAL A 60 -18.29 -12.41 -8.71
C VAL A 60 -18.71 -13.81 -8.28
N LYS A 61 -18.32 -14.29 -7.09
CA LYS A 61 -18.78 -15.60 -6.58
C LYS A 61 -20.30 -15.72 -6.52
N LYS A 62 -21.01 -14.63 -6.17
CA LYS A 62 -22.47 -14.59 -6.15
C LYS A 62 -23.09 -14.53 -7.54
N MET A 63 -22.40 -13.97 -8.53
CA MET A 63 -22.84 -13.97 -9.93
C MET A 63 -22.59 -15.32 -10.62
N VAL A 64 -21.41 -15.93 -10.42
CA VAL A 64 -21.03 -17.18 -11.08
C VAL A 64 -21.84 -18.38 -10.60
N ALA A 65 -22.37 -18.32 -9.36
CA ALA A 65 -23.31 -19.32 -8.86
C ALA A 65 -24.67 -19.29 -9.59
N SER A 66 -24.89 -18.29 -10.47
CA SER A 66 -26.15 -18.08 -11.19
C SER A 66 -26.06 -18.27 -12.71
N ASP A 67 -24.86 -18.44 -13.30
CA ASP A 67 -24.71 -18.50 -14.78
C ASP A 67 -23.43 -19.28 -15.22
N ASP A 68 -23.59 -20.24 -16.16
CA ASP A 68 -22.51 -21.00 -16.82
C ASP A 68 -21.73 -20.10 -17.79
N THR A 69 -20.57 -19.55 -17.38
CA THR A 69 -19.82 -18.59 -18.21
C THR A 69 -18.30 -18.81 -18.20
N ASP A 70 -17.81 -19.67 -19.10
CA ASP A 70 -16.38 -19.94 -19.34
C ASP A 70 -15.56 -18.73 -19.87
N TRP A 71 -16.22 -17.67 -20.37
CA TRP A 71 -15.55 -16.52 -21.00
C TRP A 71 -15.14 -15.39 -20.04
N ILE A 72 -15.66 -15.39 -18.80
CA ILE A 72 -15.42 -14.31 -17.83
C ILE A 72 -14.08 -14.45 -17.08
N ASP A 73 -13.50 -15.65 -17.05
CA ASP A 73 -12.25 -15.92 -16.33
C ASP A 73 -11.02 -15.23 -16.93
N TYR A 74 -10.95 -15.12 -18.27
CA TYR A 74 -9.73 -14.64 -18.94
C TYR A 74 -9.55 -13.12 -18.84
N TYR A 75 -10.62 -12.35 -19.03
CA TYR A 75 -10.57 -10.88 -18.95
C TYR A 75 -10.41 -10.40 -17.49
N TYR A 76 -10.99 -11.15 -16.54
CA TYR A 76 -10.84 -10.87 -15.13
C TYR A 76 -9.42 -11.19 -14.62
N SER A 77 -8.79 -12.27 -15.13
CA SER A 77 -7.45 -12.69 -14.69
C SER A 77 -6.38 -11.59 -14.83
N TRP A 78 -6.37 -10.81 -15.91
CA TRP A 78 -5.34 -9.78 -16.10
C TRP A 78 -5.49 -8.60 -15.13
N SER A 79 -6.71 -8.08 -14.98
CA SER A 79 -6.98 -6.97 -14.06
C SER A 79 -6.84 -7.40 -12.61
N PHE A 80 -7.25 -8.63 -12.29
CA PHE A 80 -7.08 -9.22 -10.96
C PHE A 80 -5.60 -9.44 -10.63
N ALA A 81 -4.81 -9.99 -11.55
CA ALA A 81 -3.37 -10.14 -11.38
C ALA A 81 -2.68 -8.78 -11.19
N CYS A 82 -3.09 -7.75 -11.95
CA CYS A 82 -2.57 -6.39 -11.79
C CYS A 82 -2.91 -5.79 -10.40
N ALA A 83 -4.14 -5.98 -9.91
CA ALA A 83 -4.53 -5.53 -8.58
C ALA A 83 -3.74 -6.25 -7.47
N CYS A 84 -3.54 -7.56 -7.59
CA CYS A 84 -2.70 -8.34 -6.69
C CYS A 84 -1.23 -7.89 -6.73
N ALA A 85 -0.67 -7.66 -7.93
CA ALA A 85 0.69 -7.16 -8.08
C ALA A 85 0.85 -5.76 -7.45
N SER A 86 -0.11 -4.87 -7.66
CA SER A 86 -0.14 -3.54 -7.05
C SER A 86 -0.22 -3.61 -5.53
N PHE A 87 -1.03 -4.52 -4.98
CA PHE A 87 -1.08 -4.77 -3.55
C PHE A 87 0.28 -5.19 -3.00
N VAL A 88 0.91 -6.21 -3.60
CA VAL A 88 2.22 -6.71 -3.15
C VAL A 88 3.28 -5.61 -3.24
N LEU A 89 3.29 -4.84 -4.33
CA LEU A 89 4.22 -3.73 -4.51
C LEU A 89 4.02 -2.63 -3.46
N LEU A 90 2.80 -2.16 -3.25
CA LEU A 90 2.52 -1.09 -2.28
C LEU A 90 2.77 -1.55 -0.84
N PHE A 91 2.43 -2.80 -0.51
CA PHE A 91 2.65 -3.36 0.81
C PHE A 91 4.13 -3.57 1.11
N LEU A 92 4.87 -4.23 0.21
CA LEU A 92 6.32 -4.44 0.38
C LEU A 92 7.08 -3.11 0.36
N CYS A 93 6.73 -2.19 -0.53
CA CYS A 93 7.35 -0.86 -0.59
C CYS A 93 7.06 -0.07 0.70
N GLY A 94 5.81 -0.09 1.19
CA GLY A 94 5.44 0.54 2.45
C GLY A 94 6.22 -0.02 3.65
N VAL A 95 6.33 -1.34 3.76
CA VAL A 95 7.10 -2.00 4.83
C VAL A 95 8.60 -1.73 4.70
N ALA A 96 9.15 -1.81 3.49
CA ALA A 96 10.57 -1.54 3.25
C ALA A 96 10.93 -0.07 3.57
N LEU A 97 10.11 0.89 3.14
CA LEU A 97 10.27 2.31 3.47
C LEU A 97 10.16 2.54 4.98
N LEU A 98 9.25 1.84 5.66
CA LEU A 98 9.12 1.92 7.11
C LEU A 98 10.41 1.43 7.79
N LEU A 99 10.93 0.27 7.41
CA LEU A 99 12.18 -0.27 7.95
C LEU A 99 13.39 0.61 7.65
N ILE A 100 13.44 1.28 6.50
CA ILE A 100 14.51 2.23 6.15
C ILE A 100 14.37 3.53 6.96
N SER A 101 13.14 3.97 7.25
CA SER A 101 12.84 5.18 8.02
C SER A 101 12.97 5.01 9.54
N LEU A 102 12.99 3.76 10.02
CA LEU A 102 13.27 3.47 11.41
C LEU A 102 14.79 3.46 11.61
N PRO A 103 15.31 4.19 12.61
CA PRO A 103 16.70 4.05 13.01
C PRO A 103 16.96 2.60 13.37
N ARG A 104 18.14 2.10 12.99
CA ARG A 104 18.53 0.72 13.25
C ARG A 104 18.36 0.41 14.73
N MET A 105 17.92 -0.81 15.00
CA MET A 105 17.85 -1.32 16.38
C MET A 105 19.20 -1.08 17.07
N PRO A 106 19.23 -0.43 18.24
CA PRO A 106 20.45 -0.14 18.96
C PRO A 106 21.14 -1.46 19.31
N GLN A 107 22.38 -1.61 18.86
CA GLN A 107 23.17 -2.82 19.14
C GLN A 107 23.92 -2.70 20.46
N ASN A 108 24.13 -1.46 20.93
CA ASN A 108 24.83 -1.17 22.17
C ASN A 108 23.87 -0.65 23.26
N PRO A 109 24.15 -0.93 24.54
CA PRO A 109 23.23 -0.61 25.65
C PRO A 109 23.08 0.89 25.96
N TRP A 110 23.90 1.76 25.35
CA TRP A 110 23.80 3.21 25.49
C TRP A 110 23.20 3.91 24.26
N GLU A 111 22.98 3.19 23.15
CA GLU A 111 22.28 3.74 21.99
C GLU A 111 20.78 3.76 22.27
N THR A 112 20.16 4.92 22.13
CA THR A 112 18.70 5.05 22.13
C THR A 112 18.21 5.11 20.69
N CYS A 113 17.07 4.45 20.40
CA CYS A 113 16.40 4.47 19.08
C CYS A 113 16.09 5.88 18.56
N MET A 114 16.30 6.94 19.33
CA MET A 114 16.22 8.33 18.88
C MET A 114 17.32 9.13 19.59
N ASP A 115 18.57 8.74 19.38
CA ASP A 115 19.71 9.53 19.87
C ASP A 115 19.76 10.89 19.18
N ALA A 116 20.06 11.92 19.98
CA ALA A 116 20.29 13.26 19.47
C ALA A 116 21.50 13.23 18.52
N GLU A 117 21.37 13.87 17.37
CA GLU A 117 22.47 14.01 16.40
C GLU A 117 23.66 14.70 17.10
N PRO A 118 24.89 14.14 17.04
CA PRO A 118 26.03 14.71 17.75
C PRO A 118 26.32 16.10 17.21
N GLU A 119 26.29 17.10 18.11
CA GLU A 119 26.57 18.49 17.80
C GLU A 119 28.01 18.59 17.22
N HIS A 120 28.15 19.11 16.01
CA HIS A 120 29.43 19.39 15.34
C HIS A 120 29.54 20.88 15.06
#